data_AF-A0A661D8Y0-F1
#
_entry.id   AF-A0A661D8Y0-F1
#
_cell.length_a   1.000
_cell.length_b   1.000
_cell.length_c   1.000
_cell.angle_alpha   90.00
_cell.angle_beta   90.00
_cell.angle_gamma   90.00
#
_symmetry.space_group_name_H-M   'P 1'
#
loop_
_entity.id
_entity.type
_entity.pdbx_description
1 polymer ?
#
loop_
_entity_poly.entity_id
_entity_poly.type
_entity_poly.pdbx_seq_one_letter_code
_entity_poly.pdbx_strand_id
1 'polypeptide(L)'
;MNKKTYGDQSLNFKGQKTGHADDHLWLQRLNFGLTYQSKRLTAKFHLYDARVWGWSLDQNDFIKNKGTADEYVMVPYEEYFDLFYGYLKTQFNDHLSLKAGRQKIWYGDKRAFGPGSWGNSVGWLWDAVKLSYKQQRHFFDIFYGQTKTKDPESFSLTAKHAYQGVGIYSHLQFAPNGAIEPFFAWKNALFYNSAKQEDSYIILKR
;
A
#
# COMPACT_ATOMS: atom_id res chain seq x y z
N MET A 1 5.76 -11.40 -10.84
CA MET A 1 5.92 -11.89 -9.46
C MET A 1 6.95 -11.03 -8.74
N ASN A 2 6.72 -10.59 -7.49
CA ASN A 2 7.57 -9.60 -6.81
C ASN A 2 8.38 -10.22 -5.64
N LYS A 3 9.16 -11.27 -5.94
CA LYS A 3 10.21 -11.78 -5.06
C LYS A 3 11.49 -11.82 -5.90
N LYS A 4 12.58 -11.20 -5.41
CA LYS A 4 13.84 -11.04 -6.15
C LYS A 4 14.44 -12.39 -6.62
N THR A 5 13.99 -13.51 -6.06
CA THR A 5 14.58 -14.85 -6.19
C THR A 5 13.52 -15.92 -6.44
N TYR A 6 12.54 -15.64 -7.29
CA TYR A 6 11.51 -16.60 -7.67
C TYR A 6 11.88 -17.41 -8.92
N GLY A 7 11.67 -18.73 -8.85
CA GLY A 7 11.85 -19.67 -9.96
C GLY A 7 13.23 -20.33 -10.00
N ASP A 8 13.34 -21.34 -10.85
CA ASP A 8 14.37 -22.39 -10.75
C ASP A 8 15.82 -21.95 -10.95
N GLN A 9 16.02 -20.76 -11.52
CA GLN A 9 17.34 -20.18 -11.83
C GLN A 9 17.75 -19.04 -10.90
N SER A 10 16.94 -18.71 -9.90
CA SER A 10 17.21 -17.59 -9.01
C SER A 10 17.53 -18.07 -7.59
N LEU A 11 18.68 -17.63 -7.08
CA LEU A 11 19.15 -17.95 -5.73
C LEU A 11 19.09 -16.70 -4.87
N ASN A 12 18.67 -16.85 -3.62
CA ASN A 12 18.85 -15.81 -2.63
C ASN A 12 20.33 -15.71 -2.18
N PHE A 13 20.64 -14.71 -1.36
CA PHE A 13 22.00 -14.49 -0.84
C PHE A 13 22.55 -15.66 0.00
N LYS A 14 21.69 -16.61 0.39
CA LYS A 14 22.03 -17.86 1.09
C LYS A 14 22.13 -19.06 0.14
N GLY A 15 22.06 -18.86 -1.17
CA GLY A 15 22.09 -19.93 -2.17
C GLY A 15 20.84 -20.80 -2.21
N GLN A 16 19.72 -20.33 -1.65
CA GLN A 16 18.45 -21.09 -1.63
C GLN A 16 17.54 -20.63 -2.77
N LYS A 17 16.88 -21.58 -3.41
CA LYS A 17 15.80 -21.35 -4.38
C LYS A 17 14.51 -21.01 -3.65
N THR A 18 13.62 -20.27 -4.30
CA THR A 18 12.28 -20.02 -3.77
C THR A 18 11.24 -20.14 -4.87
N GLY A 19 10.25 -21.00 -4.65
CA GLY A 19 9.20 -21.31 -5.60
C GLY A 19 9.68 -22.03 -6.87
N HIS A 20 8.73 -22.33 -7.75
CA HIS A 20 8.89 -23.05 -9.00
C HIS A 20 8.60 -22.15 -10.20
N ALA A 21 9.36 -22.29 -11.28
CA ALA A 21 9.19 -21.43 -12.46
C ALA A 21 7.92 -21.74 -13.28
N ASP A 22 7.32 -22.91 -13.08
CA ASP A 22 6.18 -23.45 -13.82
C ASP A 22 4.86 -23.39 -13.04
N ASP A 23 4.79 -22.57 -11.98
CA ASP A 23 3.53 -22.36 -11.25
C ASP A 23 2.41 -21.87 -12.17
N HIS A 24 1.23 -22.47 -12.00
CA HIS A 24 0.00 -22.07 -12.66
C HIS A 24 -0.92 -21.38 -11.65
N LEU A 25 -0.86 -20.06 -11.63
CA LEU A 25 -1.57 -19.26 -10.63
C LEU A 25 -3.04 -19.05 -11.03
N TRP A 26 -3.95 -19.46 -10.17
CA TRP A 26 -5.33 -18.99 -10.20
C TRP A 26 -5.52 -17.92 -9.15
N LEU A 27 -6.07 -16.76 -9.53
CA LEU A 27 -6.23 -15.60 -8.65
C LEU A 27 -7.71 -15.28 -8.48
N GLN A 28 -8.15 -15.15 -7.24
CA GLN A 28 -9.46 -14.61 -6.89
C GLN A 28 -9.27 -13.30 -6.13
N ARG A 29 -10.11 -12.32 -6.45
CA ARG A 29 -10.30 -11.13 -5.61
C ARG A 29 -11.78 -10.77 -5.55
N LEU A 30 -12.32 -10.73 -4.35
CA LEU A 30 -13.69 -10.31 -4.07
C LEU A 30 -13.66 -9.01 -3.26
N ASN A 31 -14.56 -8.08 -3.57
CA ASN A 31 -14.75 -6.85 -2.80
C ASN A 31 -16.25 -6.70 -2.53
N PHE A 32 -16.61 -6.54 -1.26
CA PHE A 32 -17.99 -6.41 -0.82
C PHE A 32 -18.11 -5.19 0.06
N GLY A 33 -19.12 -4.36 -0.14
CA GLY A 33 -19.22 -3.17 0.69
C GLY A 33 -20.47 -2.34 0.50
N LEU A 34 -20.64 -1.45 1.47
CA LEU A 34 -21.68 -0.45 1.51
C LEU A 34 -21.05 0.94 1.35
N THR A 35 -21.77 1.83 0.67
CA THR A 35 -21.39 3.22 0.53
C THR A 35 -22.61 4.08 0.73
N TYR A 36 -22.52 4.97 1.71
CA TYR A 36 -23.48 6.04 1.91
C TYR A 36 -22.86 7.34 1.40
N GLN A 37 -23.65 8.13 0.67
CA GLN A 37 -23.21 9.41 0.14
C GLN A 37 -24.33 10.44 0.18
N SER A 38 -24.03 11.61 0.72
CA SER A 38 -24.85 12.82 0.73
C SER A 38 -24.02 14.02 0.27
N LYS A 39 -24.63 15.22 0.28
CA LYS A 39 -23.91 16.46 -0.08
C LYS A 39 -22.72 16.75 0.83
N ARG A 40 -22.81 16.39 2.12
CA ARG A 40 -21.80 16.72 3.14
C ARG A 40 -21.06 15.53 3.72
N LEU A 41 -21.56 14.30 3.53
CA LEU A 41 -20.99 13.12 4.15
C LEU A 41 -20.85 11.99 3.13
N THR A 42 -19.72 11.29 3.16
CA THR A 42 -19.55 10.01 2.50
C THR A 42 -19.01 9.02 3.52
N ALA A 43 -19.67 7.87 3.68
CA ALA A 43 -19.19 6.76 4.49
C ALA A 43 -18.96 5.55 3.59
N LYS A 44 -17.81 4.89 3.75
CA LYS A 44 -17.50 3.64 3.06
C LYS A 44 -17.08 2.58 4.03
N PHE A 45 -17.67 1.40 3.88
CA PHE A 45 -17.28 0.17 4.55
C PHE A 45 -17.25 -0.95 3.51
N HIS A 46 -16.04 -1.32 3.09
CA HIS A 46 -15.78 -2.34 2.08
C HIS A 46 -14.80 -3.35 2.66
N LEU A 47 -15.16 -4.61 2.61
CA LEU A 47 -14.30 -5.76 2.88
C LEU A 47 -13.71 -6.26 1.57
N TYR A 48 -12.57 -6.94 1.63
CA TYR A 48 -12.05 -7.70 0.51
C TYR A 48 -11.43 -9.02 0.95
N ASP A 49 -11.45 -9.97 0.02
CA ASP A 49 -10.82 -11.27 0.14
C ASP A 49 -10.05 -11.52 -1.16
N ALA A 50 -8.78 -11.88 -1.04
CA ALA A 50 -7.90 -12.24 -2.15
C ALA A 50 -7.20 -13.55 -1.85
N ARG A 51 -7.24 -14.44 -2.83
CA ARG A 51 -6.69 -15.79 -2.73
C ARG A 51 -5.90 -16.12 -3.98
N VAL A 52 -4.88 -16.93 -3.82
CA VAL A 52 -4.11 -17.51 -4.91
C VAL A 52 -4.00 -19.01 -4.69
N TRP A 53 -4.11 -19.76 -5.78
CA TRP A 53 -3.90 -21.20 -5.81
C TRP A 53 -2.90 -21.54 -6.90
N GLY A 54 -2.23 -22.68 -6.77
CA GLY A 54 -1.28 -23.17 -7.76
C GLY A 54 0.02 -22.37 -7.82
N TRP A 55 0.32 -21.59 -6.76
CA TRP A 55 1.64 -21.02 -6.53
C TRP A 55 2.39 -21.82 -5.46
N SER A 56 3.72 -21.82 -5.56
CA SER A 56 4.63 -22.58 -4.71
C SER A 56 5.18 -21.79 -3.51
N LEU A 57 4.68 -20.57 -3.32
CA LEU A 57 5.05 -19.73 -2.19
C LEU A 57 3.99 -19.80 -1.09
N ASP A 58 4.41 -19.55 0.14
CA ASP A 58 3.53 -19.42 1.29
C ASP A 58 3.70 -18.06 2.00
N GLN A 59 3.02 -17.85 3.12
CA GLN A 59 3.17 -16.62 3.92
C GLN A 59 4.56 -16.45 4.55
N ASN A 60 5.24 -17.55 4.89
CA ASN A 60 6.57 -17.53 5.53
C ASN A 60 7.63 -16.93 4.59
N ASP A 61 7.40 -17.06 3.29
CA ASP A 61 8.22 -16.47 2.24
C ASP A 61 8.19 -14.93 2.20
N PHE A 62 7.23 -14.30 2.89
CA PHE A 62 7.01 -12.85 2.91
C PHE A 62 7.14 -12.23 4.29
N ILE A 63 7.64 -12.98 5.28
CA ILE A 63 7.99 -12.47 6.60
C ILE A 63 9.14 -11.44 6.47
N LYS A 64 8.95 -10.27 7.09
CA LYS A 64 9.96 -9.23 7.25
C LYS A 64 10.51 -9.28 8.68
N ASN A 65 11.79 -8.96 8.84
CA ASN A 65 12.48 -8.95 10.13
C ASN A 65 12.35 -10.27 10.93
N LYS A 66 12.41 -11.41 10.21
CA LYS A 66 12.19 -12.74 10.79
C LYS A 66 13.09 -13.00 12.01
N GLY A 67 12.50 -13.49 13.10
CA GLY A 67 13.21 -13.81 14.34
C GLY A 67 13.51 -12.59 15.23
N THR A 68 12.85 -11.45 15.01
CA THR A 68 12.98 -10.25 15.84
C THR A 68 11.62 -9.85 16.43
N ALA A 69 11.60 -8.97 17.44
CA ALA A 69 10.35 -8.41 17.97
C ALA A 69 9.53 -7.62 16.92
N ASP A 70 10.21 -7.21 15.85
CA ASP A 70 9.74 -6.36 14.76
C ASP A 70 9.26 -7.16 13.54
N GLU A 71 9.00 -8.45 13.71
CA GLU A 71 8.49 -9.34 12.67
C GLU A 71 7.07 -8.94 12.21
N TYR A 72 6.85 -8.96 10.88
CA TYR A 72 5.54 -8.78 10.25
C TYR A 72 5.48 -9.40 8.84
N VAL A 73 4.27 -9.69 8.36
CA VAL A 73 4.03 -10.34 7.05
C VAL A 73 3.56 -9.34 6.00
N MET A 74 4.04 -9.49 4.75
CA MET A 74 3.67 -8.65 3.60
C MET A 74 3.34 -9.47 2.36
N VAL A 75 2.35 -10.38 2.43
CA VAL A 75 1.97 -11.24 1.29
C VAL A 75 1.37 -10.40 0.14
N PRO A 76 1.91 -10.47 -1.09
CA PRO A 76 1.44 -9.64 -2.20
C PRO A 76 0.23 -10.23 -2.96
N TYR A 77 -0.20 -11.46 -2.66
CA TYR A 77 -1.25 -12.15 -3.40
C TYR A 77 -2.43 -12.69 -2.57
N GLU A 78 -2.27 -12.78 -1.25
CA GLU A 78 -3.29 -13.28 -0.35
C GLU A 78 -3.69 -12.23 0.67
N GLU A 79 -4.96 -12.21 1.01
CA GLU A 79 -5.52 -11.50 2.16
C GLU A 79 -6.93 -11.98 2.42
N TYR A 80 -7.24 -12.44 3.63
CA TYR A 80 -8.52 -13.07 3.92
C TYR A 80 -9.43 -12.13 4.68
N PHE A 81 -10.61 -11.85 4.10
CA PHE A 81 -11.69 -11.06 4.70
C PHE A 81 -11.24 -9.82 5.51
N ASP A 82 -10.41 -8.97 4.91
CA ASP A 82 -9.90 -7.76 5.56
C ASP A 82 -10.66 -6.50 5.13
N LEU A 83 -10.56 -5.44 5.92
CA LEU A 83 -11.13 -4.14 5.60
C LEU A 83 -10.32 -3.46 4.49
N PHE A 84 -11.00 -3.19 3.37
CA PHE A 84 -10.47 -2.53 2.19
C PHE A 84 -10.65 -1.01 2.22
N TYR A 85 -11.88 -0.57 2.48
CA TYR A 85 -12.19 0.82 2.77
C TYR A 85 -13.02 0.88 4.05
N GLY A 86 -12.63 1.76 4.96
CA GLY A 86 -13.36 2.00 6.19
C GLY A 86 -13.14 3.44 6.59
N TYR A 87 -13.88 4.36 5.99
CA TYR A 87 -13.65 5.78 6.18
C TYR A 87 -14.93 6.60 6.19
N LEU A 88 -14.83 7.75 6.84
CA LEU A 88 -15.77 8.86 6.73
C LEU A 88 -15.07 10.02 6.01
N LYS A 89 -15.80 10.67 5.10
CA LYS A 89 -15.41 11.93 4.49
C LYS A 89 -16.49 12.96 4.74
N THR A 90 -16.12 14.07 5.36
CA THR A 90 -17.00 15.21 5.61
C THR A 90 -16.58 16.38 4.73
N GLN A 91 -17.55 16.97 4.03
CA GLN A 91 -17.40 18.20 3.26
C GLN A 91 -17.93 19.35 4.13
N PHE A 92 -17.03 20.26 4.53
CA PHE A 92 -17.39 21.39 5.40
C PHE A 92 -18.03 22.54 4.60
N ASN A 93 -17.53 22.77 3.40
CA ASN A 93 -18.03 23.71 2.40
C ASN A 93 -17.63 23.23 1.00
N ASP A 94 -17.89 23.97 -0.07
CA ASP A 94 -17.62 23.51 -1.44
C ASP A 94 -16.14 23.28 -1.78
N HIS A 95 -15.22 23.71 -0.90
CA HIS A 95 -13.77 23.63 -1.12
C HIS A 95 -13.06 22.70 -0.14
N LEU A 96 -13.50 22.65 1.11
CA LEU A 96 -12.78 22.00 2.21
C LEU A 96 -13.44 20.68 2.61
N SER A 97 -12.63 19.61 2.67
CA SER A 97 -13.08 18.31 3.16
C SER A 97 -12.04 17.60 4.01
N LEU A 98 -12.50 16.83 4.99
CA LEU A 98 -11.69 15.94 5.80
C LEU A 98 -12.12 14.50 5.54
N LYS A 99 -11.15 13.60 5.36
CA LYS A 99 -11.37 12.16 5.22
C LYS A 99 -10.52 11.40 6.21
N ALA A 100 -11.16 10.62 7.08
CA ALA A 100 -10.51 9.85 8.13
C ALA A 100 -10.89 8.37 8.05
N GLY A 101 -9.89 7.50 8.25
CA GLY A 101 -10.03 6.04 8.24
C GLY A 101 -9.25 5.37 7.12
N ARG A 102 -9.53 4.09 6.89
CA ARG A 102 -8.83 3.25 5.92
C ARG A 102 -9.13 3.64 4.49
N GLN A 103 -8.10 3.99 3.74
CA GLN A 103 -8.22 4.51 2.40
C GLN A 103 -7.00 4.23 1.51
N LYS A 104 -7.21 4.34 0.20
CA LYS A 104 -6.13 4.51 -0.76
C LYS A 104 -5.76 5.98 -0.87
N ILE A 105 -4.47 6.24 -0.97
CA ILE A 105 -3.90 7.56 -1.24
C ILE A 105 -3.02 7.42 -2.48
N TRP A 106 -3.29 8.24 -3.49
CA TRP A 106 -2.55 8.22 -4.75
C TRP A 106 -2.68 9.55 -5.48
N TYR A 107 -1.59 9.96 -6.13
CA TYR A 107 -1.45 11.25 -6.81
C TYR A 107 -0.49 11.14 -8.01
N GLY A 108 -0.58 12.10 -8.94
CA GLY A 108 0.32 12.22 -10.10
C GLY A 108 0.36 10.97 -10.95
N ASP A 109 -0.81 10.43 -11.32
CA ASP A 109 -0.95 9.15 -12.01
C ASP A 109 -0.21 7.98 -11.35
N LYS A 110 -0.14 8.00 -10.02
CA LYS A 110 0.56 7.02 -9.18
C LYS A 110 2.09 7.14 -9.20
N ARG A 111 2.66 8.21 -9.76
CA ARG A 111 4.11 8.49 -9.76
C ARG A 111 4.62 9.03 -8.43
N ALA A 112 3.90 9.99 -7.82
CA ALA A 112 4.28 10.57 -6.53
C ALA A 112 3.84 9.67 -5.36
N PHE A 113 2.58 9.26 -5.39
CA PHE A 113 2.00 8.32 -4.43
C PHE A 113 1.16 7.31 -5.20
N GLY A 114 1.42 6.02 -5.04
CA GLY A 114 0.73 4.96 -5.76
C GLY A 114 0.34 3.82 -4.82
N PRO A 115 -0.83 3.18 -5.02
CA PRO A 115 -1.30 2.13 -4.14
C PRO A 115 -0.61 0.77 -4.39
N GLY A 116 0.41 0.70 -5.26
CA GLY A 116 1.20 -0.51 -5.51
C GLY A 116 0.38 -1.76 -5.87
N SER A 117 -0.72 -1.61 -6.62
CA SER A 117 -1.73 -2.66 -6.83
C SER A 117 -1.39 -3.68 -7.93
N TRP A 118 -0.12 -4.06 -8.05
CA TRP A 118 0.38 -5.00 -9.06
C TRP A 118 0.18 -6.48 -8.67
N GLY A 119 -0.03 -6.77 -7.37
CA GLY A 119 -0.32 -8.11 -6.86
C GLY A 119 -1.83 -8.40 -6.76
N ASN A 120 -2.18 -9.60 -6.28
CA ASN A 120 -3.57 -9.97 -6.00
C ASN A 120 -4.08 -9.41 -4.65
N SER A 121 -3.19 -9.08 -3.72
CA SER A 121 -3.49 -8.18 -2.58
C SER A 121 -3.18 -6.72 -2.94
N VAL A 122 -3.92 -5.76 -2.38
CA VAL A 122 -3.69 -4.33 -2.70
C VAL A 122 -2.43 -3.82 -2.02
N GLY A 123 -1.55 -3.15 -2.77
CA GLY A 123 -0.22 -2.70 -2.32
C GLY A 123 -0.20 -1.88 -1.02
N TRP A 124 -0.74 -0.67 -1.06
CA TRP A 124 -0.71 0.26 0.07
C TRP A 124 -2.12 0.75 0.39
N LEU A 125 -2.63 0.33 1.55
CA LEU A 125 -3.79 0.92 2.21
C LEU A 125 -3.32 1.66 3.46
N TRP A 126 -3.91 2.83 3.66
CA TRP A 126 -3.55 3.76 4.71
C TRP A 126 -4.71 3.93 5.68
N ASP A 127 -4.44 3.74 6.96
CA ASP A 127 -5.28 4.26 8.03
C ASP A 127 -4.81 5.68 8.28
N ALA A 128 -5.54 6.63 7.70
CA ALA A 128 -5.07 8.00 7.57
C ALA A 128 -6.16 9.04 7.77
N VAL A 129 -5.72 10.22 8.19
CA VAL A 129 -6.49 11.46 8.13
C VAL A 129 -5.94 12.30 6.99
N LYS A 130 -6.83 12.76 6.11
CA LYS A 130 -6.51 13.62 4.99
C LYS A 130 -7.39 14.85 4.98
N LEU A 131 -6.76 16.02 4.95
CA LEU A 131 -7.42 17.29 4.68
C LEU A 131 -7.21 17.66 3.22
N SER A 132 -8.28 18.10 2.57
CA SER A 132 -8.30 18.46 1.15
C SER A 132 -8.95 19.83 0.97
N TYR A 133 -8.26 20.74 0.29
CA TYR A 133 -8.81 21.98 -0.22
C TYR A 133 -8.86 21.92 -1.75
N LYS A 134 -10.02 22.19 -2.36
CA LYS A 134 -10.21 22.14 -3.81
C LYS A 134 -10.96 23.39 -4.29
N GLN A 135 -10.38 24.09 -5.25
CA GLN A 135 -11.02 25.21 -5.93
C GLN A 135 -10.88 25.02 -7.44
N GLN A 136 -12.01 24.77 -8.10
CA GLN A 136 -12.05 24.45 -9.53
C GLN A 136 -11.11 23.28 -9.88
N ARG A 137 -10.07 23.55 -10.67
CA ARG A 137 -9.06 22.58 -11.10
C ARG A 137 -7.84 22.54 -10.17
N HIS A 138 -7.73 23.47 -9.23
CA HIS A 138 -6.67 23.48 -8.23
C HIS A 138 -7.06 22.63 -7.03
N PHE A 139 -6.10 21.89 -6.48
CA PHE A 139 -6.29 21.26 -5.19
C PHE A 139 -4.98 21.19 -4.40
N PHE A 140 -5.14 21.11 -3.09
CA PHE A 140 -4.08 20.89 -2.12
C PHE A 140 -4.58 19.84 -1.11
N ASP A 141 -3.80 18.79 -0.94
CA ASP A 141 -4.05 17.71 -0.01
C ASP A 141 -2.86 17.57 0.94
N ILE A 142 -3.17 17.42 2.23
CA ILE A 142 -2.21 16.99 3.25
C ILE A 142 -2.79 15.80 4.00
N PHE A 143 -1.97 14.80 4.26
CA PHE A 143 -2.37 13.63 5.02
C PHE A 143 -1.28 13.16 5.96
N TYR A 144 -1.73 12.50 7.03
CA TYR A 144 -0.91 11.71 7.92
C TYR A 144 -1.59 10.37 8.14
N GLY A 145 -0.81 9.30 8.24
CA GLY A 145 -1.35 8.00 8.59
C GLY A 145 -0.32 6.90 8.62
N GLN A 146 -0.84 5.69 8.75
CA GLN A 146 -0.05 4.47 8.83
C GLN A 146 -0.49 3.47 7.77
N THR A 147 0.45 2.69 7.24
CA THR A 147 0.14 1.65 6.26
C THR A 147 -0.06 0.32 6.95
N LYS A 148 -1.14 -0.38 6.64
CA LYS A 148 -1.35 -1.73 7.14
C LYS A 148 -0.29 -2.71 6.63
N THR A 149 -0.08 -3.78 7.38
CA THR A 149 0.61 -4.99 6.91
C THR A 149 -0.32 -5.83 6.03
N LYS A 150 0.19 -6.95 5.48
CA LYS A 150 -0.57 -7.87 4.65
C LYS A 150 -0.38 -9.29 5.14
N ASP A 151 -0.81 -9.48 6.36
CA ASP A 151 -0.86 -10.79 6.97
C ASP A 151 -2.27 -11.37 6.72
N PRO A 152 -2.40 -12.40 5.88
CA PRO A 152 -3.70 -12.95 5.51
C PRO A 152 -4.42 -13.60 6.71
N GLU A 153 -3.69 -13.96 7.78
CA GLU A 153 -4.26 -14.60 8.98
C GLU A 153 -4.64 -13.58 10.07
N SER A 154 -4.35 -12.28 9.86
CA SER A 154 -4.67 -11.23 10.82
C SER A 154 -5.66 -10.21 10.24
N PHE A 155 -6.63 -9.80 11.06
CA PHE A 155 -7.45 -8.64 10.72
C PHE A 155 -6.65 -7.35 10.93
N SER A 156 -6.40 -6.61 9.86
CA SER A 156 -5.31 -5.62 9.89
C SER A 156 -5.64 -4.31 10.62
N LEU A 157 -6.86 -4.14 11.14
CA LEU A 157 -7.18 -3.04 12.07
C LEU A 157 -6.61 -3.26 13.48
N THR A 158 -6.45 -4.52 13.88
CA THR A 158 -5.88 -4.90 15.19
C THR A 158 -4.43 -5.35 15.06
N ALA A 159 -3.91 -5.43 13.84
CA ALA A 159 -2.55 -5.84 13.55
C ALA A 159 -1.57 -4.65 13.55
N LYS A 160 -0.30 -4.99 13.37
CA LYS A 160 0.81 -4.06 13.21
C LYS A 160 0.67 -3.21 11.94
N HIS A 161 1.18 -1.97 11.98
CA HIS A 161 1.36 -1.12 10.79
C HIS A 161 2.83 -1.04 10.41
N ALA A 162 3.17 -1.26 9.15
CA ALA A 162 4.57 -1.33 8.72
C ALA A 162 5.27 0.05 8.70
N TYR A 163 4.52 1.11 8.39
CA TYR A 163 5.06 2.46 8.19
C TYR A 163 4.08 3.51 8.69
N GLN A 164 4.63 4.65 9.08
CA GLN A 164 3.90 5.91 9.23
C GLN A 164 4.43 6.95 8.26
N GLY A 165 3.62 7.94 7.91
CA GLY A 165 4.08 8.99 7.02
C GLY A 165 3.17 10.19 6.93
N VAL A 166 3.76 11.27 6.43
CA VAL A 166 3.10 12.51 6.05
C VAL A 166 3.26 12.66 4.55
N GLY A 167 2.21 13.11 3.87
CA GLY A 167 2.32 13.53 2.49
C GLY A 167 1.57 14.83 2.23
N ILE A 168 2.16 15.66 1.39
CA ILE A 168 1.55 16.86 0.82
C ILE A 168 1.57 16.70 -0.68
N TYR A 169 0.46 17.02 -1.34
CA TYR A 169 0.38 17.05 -2.79
C TYR A 169 -0.53 18.18 -3.22
N SER A 170 -0.18 18.87 -4.30
CA SER A 170 -1.06 19.85 -4.90
C SER A 170 -1.02 19.79 -6.42
N HIS A 171 -2.07 20.32 -7.03
CA HIS A 171 -2.17 20.53 -8.47
C HIS A 171 -2.55 21.98 -8.71
N LEU A 172 -1.70 22.71 -9.42
CA LEU A 172 -1.86 24.13 -9.70
C LEU A 172 -1.87 24.34 -11.22
N GLN A 173 -3.05 24.64 -11.77
CA GLN A 173 -3.18 24.90 -13.20
C GLN A 173 -2.98 26.39 -13.51
N PHE A 174 -1.99 26.72 -14.33
CA PHE A 174 -1.67 28.10 -14.71
C PHE A 174 -2.03 28.42 -16.17
N ALA A 175 -2.28 27.40 -16.99
CA ALA A 175 -2.71 27.53 -18.38
C ALA A 175 -3.65 26.37 -18.76
N PRO A 176 -4.44 26.46 -19.85
CA PRO A 176 -5.40 25.42 -20.25
C PRO A 176 -4.82 24.00 -20.28
N ASN A 177 -3.55 23.86 -20.66
CA ASN A 177 -2.81 22.59 -20.74
C ASN A 177 -1.54 22.57 -19.85
N GLY A 178 -1.36 23.55 -18.96
CA GLY A 178 -0.15 23.69 -18.14
C GLY A 178 -0.48 23.66 -16.65
N ALA A 179 0.14 22.73 -15.92
CA ALA A 179 0.02 22.61 -14.46
C ALA A 179 1.36 22.24 -13.81
N ILE A 180 1.55 22.67 -12.56
CA ILE A 180 2.64 22.23 -11.69
C ILE A 180 2.04 21.42 -10.55
N GLU A 181 2.70 20.32 -10.19
CA GLU A 181 2.25 19.39 -9.16
C GLU A 181 3.30 19.18 -8.07
N PRO A 182 3.49 20.17 -7.18
CA PRO A 182 4.47 20.04 -6.11
C PRO A 182 3.98 19.05 -5.06
N PHE A 183 4.90 18.24 -4.56
CA PHE A 183 4.64 17.23 -3.56
C PHE A 183 5.79 17.12 -2.55
N PHE A 184 5.45 16.64 -1.36
CA PHE A 184 6.39 16.29 -0.32
C PHE A 184 5.94 14.97 0.32
N ALA A 185 6.90 14.10 0.62
CA ALA A 185 6.64 12.82 1.26
C ALA A 185 7.67 12.57 2.35
N TRP A 186 7.20 12.26 3.55
CA TRP A 186 8.01 11.73 4.63
C TRP A 186 7.43 10.38 5.07
N LYS A 187 8.30 9.39 5.25
CA LYS A 187 7.92 8.03 5.61
C LYS A 187 8.93 7.46 6.60
N ASN A 188 8.42 6.89 7.69
CA ASN A 188 9.19 6.22 8.70
C ASN A 188 8.74 4.76 8.84
N ALA A 189 9.69 3.83 8.92
CA ALA A 189 9.39 2.44 9.26
C ALA A 189 9.09 2.36 10.76
N LEU A 190 7.98 1.72 11.12
CA LEU A 190 7.61 1.51 12.52
C LEU A 190 8.31 0.30 13.14
N PHE A 191 8.90 -0.54 12.30
CA PHE A 191 9.69 -1.71 12.67
C PHE A 191 11.10 -1.57 12.12
N TYR A 192 12.10 -1.93 12.93
CA TYR A 192 13.50 -1.85 12.54
C TYR A 192 13.74 -2.77 11.34
N ASN A 193 14.02 -2.17 10.19
CA ASN A 193 14.43 -2.90 8.99
C ASN A 193 15.93 -3.16 9.11
N SER A 194 16.33 -4.30 9.68
CA SER A 194 17.74 -4.73 9.66
C SER A 194 18.26 -4.98 8.24
N ALA A 195 17.38 -5.02 7.24
CA ALA A 195 17.73 -5.17 5.82
C ALA A 195 18.45 -3.95 5.19
N LYS A 196 18.75 -2.89 5.96
CA LYS A 196 19.58 -1.75 5.51
C LYS A 196 21.06 -1.88 5.88
N GLN A 197 21.57 -3.11 5.87
CA GLN A 197 22.97 -3.38 5.60
C GLN A 197 23.06 -4.40 4.45
N GLU A 198 22.33 -4.15 3.35
CA GLU A 198 22.75 -4.62 2.03
C GLU A 198 24.01 -3.81 1.68
N ASP A 199 25.16 -4.25 2.17
CA ASP A 199 26.46 -3.80 1.66
C ASP A 199 26.45 -4.03 0.14
N SER A 200 26.31 -2.93 -0.59
CA SER A 200 26.43 -2.91 -2.04
C SER A 200 27.91 -3.02 -2.36
N TYR A 201 28.44 -4.24 -2.30
CA TYR A 201 29.74 -4.52 -2.91
C TYR A 201 29.59 -4.38 -4.42
N ILE A 202 30.07 -3.26 -4.94
CA ILE A 202 30.48 -3.15 -6.33
C ILE A 202 31.60 -4.18 -6.50
N ILE A 203 31.28 -5.34 -7.10
CA ILE A 203 32.31 -6.21 -7.67
C ILE A 203 32.83 -5.48 -8.90
N LEU A 204 33.84 -4.63 -8.71
CA LEU A 204 34.70 -4.19 -9.79
C LEU A 204 35.42 -5.43 -10.30
N LYS A 205 35.03 -5.87 -11.51
CA LYS A 205 35.80 -6.80 -12.31
C LYS A 205 37.27 -6.37 -12.34
N ARG A 206 38.18 -7.29 -12.06
CA ARG A 206 39.53 -7.32 -12.60
C ARG A 206 39.72 -8.63 -13.34
#